data_AF-A0A1D3MJJ8-F1
#
_entry.id   AF-A0A1D3MJJ8-F1
#
_cell.length_a   1.000
_cell.length_b   1.000
_cell.length_c   1.000
_cell.angle_alpha   90.00
_cell.angle_beta   90.00
_cell.angle_gamma   90.00
#
_symmetry.space_group_name_H-M   'P 1'
#
loop_
_entity.id
_entity.type
_entity.pdbx_description
1 polymer ?
#
loop_
_entity_poly.entity_id
_entity_poly.type
_entity_poly.pdbx_seq_one_letter_code
_entity_poly.pdbx_strand_id
1 'polypeptide(L)'
;MKKKRSKQTRNFSPLYHPIYGINNWCSIRAAAIEEIEEREEIKTGKTRGTYISLEHAVMRRIIDNRKIKALQKKKRLSHNNEPILESKNLQENINKEIPETIKEKVQAEIPKTTKEKAQAEIPKAIKEKAQAVIPTNIIQQVTKIKEGLTLTNEIKKEDSTITQPPILSPIPAENEKVARYAYKEGLHSTADGIASHAEGFLTHTEGAFSHAEGSKTKATGHSSHSEGSETTAGGPYSHAEGKHTIAFGEAAHAEGTATIANGFSSHAEGNHTSTANFAGSHIMGKFGTAEEAYSWFIANGTNDTDYNIGAKWLAHNGEMYIDGASYNAGGTDFAQMFEAADHSPIDVGYFITFSNEEKIRKATSNDTFILGISSATPALIGNSGALSWQKRYKTDRFGKRQYTRTDTQEIQPLLNTEWNPACKYLSRRDRTEWLPVGLIGQMLVRDDGTCETHGYCRPNDDGIATKAESGFFVIKRTGEHQILILFR
;
A
#
# COMPACT_ATOMS: atom_id res chain seq x y z
N MET A 1 44.83 53.40 17.39
CA MET A 1 45.61 53.64 16.15
C MET A 1 45.02 52.83 15.01
N LYS A 2 44.67 53.52 13.92
CA LYS A 2 44.11 52.94 12.68
C LYS A 2 45.10 51.97 12.02
N LYS A 3 44.65 50.81 11.52
CA LYS A 3 45.35 50.12 10.43
C LYS A 3 44.40 49.77 9.28
N LYS A 4 44.89 50.14 8.10
CA LYS A 4 44.22 50.29 6.81
C LYS A 4 43.87 48.93 6.19
N ARG A 5 42.70 48.88 5.54
CA ARG A 5 42.35 47.90 4.51
C ARG A 5 43.19 48.15 3.24
N SER A 6 43.85 47.12 2.71
CA SER A 6 44.27 47.08 1.31
C SER A 6 43.25 46.29 0.50
N LYS A 7 42.63 46.94 -0.49
CA LYS A 7 41.86 46.29 -1.55
C LYS A 7 42.83 45.55 -2.46
N GLN A 8 42.57 44.27 -2.71
CA GLN A 8 43.05 43.58 -3.90
C GLN A 8 41.82 43.07 -4.65
N THR A 9 41.58 43.67 -5.80
CA THR A 9 40.52 43.34 -6.75
C THR A 9 40.90 42.06 -7.49
N ARG A 10 40.15 40.99 -7.27
CA ARG A 10 40.04 39.88 -8.23
C ARG A 10 38.62 39.91 -8.81
N ASN A 11 38.55 40.10 -10.12
CA ASN A 11 37.33 40.00 -10.91
C ASN A 11 36.76 38.58 -10.77
N PHE A 12 35.58 38.47 -10.19
CA PHE A 12 34.73 37.28 -10.30
C PHE A 12 33.51 37.66 -11.16
N SER A 13 33.30 36.87 -12.21
CA SER A 13 32.10 36.83 -13.05
C SER A 13 30.84 36.62 -12.19
N PRO A 14 29.66 37.08 -12.63
CA PRO A 14 28.46 37.05 -11.79
C PRO A 14 28.11 35.64 -11.35
N LEU A 15 27.78 35.53 -10.06
CA LEU A 15 27.27 34.35 -9.40
C LEU A 15 26.19 33.68 -10.26
N TYR A 16 26.46 32.44 -10.68
CA TYR A 16 25.40 31.46 -10.86
C TYR A 16 24.85 31.16 -9.46
N HIS A 17 23.66 31.67 -9.16
CA HIS A 17 22.83 31.11 -8.11
C HIS A 17 22.48 29.67 -8.53
N PRO A 18 22.76 28.63 -7.71
CA PRO A 18 22.07 27.37 -7.88
C PRO A 18 20.62 27.61 -7.44
N ILE A 19 19.72 27.70 -8.41
CA ILE A 19 18.29 27.59 -8.17
C ILE A 19 18.07 26.17 -7.64
N TYR A 20 17.84 26.09 -6.33
CA TYR A 20 17.38 24.90 -5.66
C TYR A 20 16.03 24.45 -6.23
N GLY A 21 15.99 23.21 -6.69
CA GLY A 21 14.86 22.29 -6.56
C GLY A 21 13.51 22.73 -7.10
N ILE A 22 13.27 22.51 -8.41
CA ILE A 22 11.94 22.18 -8.91
C ILE A 22 12.00 20.71 -9.36
N ASN A 23 11.92 19.79 -8.39
CA ASN A 23 11.77 18.36 -8.66
C ASN A 23 10.28 18.00 -8.66
N ASN A 24 9.50 18.68 -9.50
CA ASN A 24 8.16 18.20 -9.86
C ASN A 24 8.12 17.97 -11.37
N TRP A 25 8.45 16.75 -11.78
CA TRP A 25 8.42 16.31 -13.18
C TRP A 25 7.04 16.50 -13.82
N CYS A 26 5.97 16.53 -13.02
CA CYS A 26 4.61 16.82 -13.51
C CYS A 26 4.43 18.27 -14.00
N SER A 27 5.13 19.25 -13.40
CA SER A 27 5.02 20.66 -13.78
C SER A 27 5.82 20.99 -15.05
N ILE A 28 6.96 20.34 -15.24
CA ILE A 28 7.78 20.48 -16.45
C ILE A 28 7.09 19.80 -17.65
N ARG A 29 6.45 18.65 -17.42
CA ARG A 29 5.72 17.92 -18.46
C ARG A 29 4.42 18.62 -18.88
N ALA A 30 3.72 19.27 -17.94
CA ALA A 30 2.58 20.12 -18.26
C ALA A 30 2.99 21.36 -19.07
N ALA A 31 4.10 22.02 -18.70
CA ALA A 31 4.63 23.17 -19.43
C ALA A 31 5.13 22.81 -20.84
N ALA A 32 5.72 21.63 -21.03
CA ALA A 32 6.17 21.17 -22.34
C ALA A 32 5.02 20.75 -23.27
N ILE A 33 3.88 20.33 -22.73
CA ILE A 33 2.67 20.01 -23.50
C ILE A 33 1.97 21.31 -23.94
N GLU A 34 1.90 22.32 -23.07
CA GLU A 34 1.36 23.64 -23.41
C GLU A 34 2.22 24.36 -24.47
N GLU A 35 3.55 24.21 -24.46
CA GLU A 35 4.45 24.80 -25.48
C GLU A 35 4.34 24.11 -26.87
N ILE A 36 3.87 22.85 -26.91
CA ILE A 36 3.62 22.12 -28.16
C ILE A 36 2.24 22.50 -28.74
N GLU A 37 1.23 22.70 -27.89
CA GLU A 37 -0.11 23.14 -28.29
C GLU A 37 -0.11 24.62 -28.77
N GLU A 38 0.70 25.51 -28.17
CA GLU A 38 0.86 26.90 -28.65
C GLU A 38 1.55 26.99 -30.03
N ARG A 39 2.47 26.07 -30.36
CA ARG A 39 3.12 26.01 -31.70
C ARG A 39 2.17 25.56 -32.80
N GLU A 40 1.10 24.84 -32.45
CA GLU A 40 0.02 24.48 -33.37
C GLU A 40 -0.97 25.65 -33.55
N GLU A 41 -1.31 26.39 -32.49
CA GLU A 41 -2.23 27.53 -32.57
C GLU A 41 -1.63 28.76 -33.28
N ILE A 42 -0.32 29.00 -33.17
CA ILE A 42 0.38 30.08 -33.91
C ILE A 42 0.35 29.86 -35.44
N LYS A 43 0.12 28.64 -35.92
CA LYS A 43 -0.11 28.36 -37.36
C LYS A 43 -1.52 28.76 -37.83
N THR A 44 -2.45 29.05 -36.93
CA THR A 44 -3.88 29.27 -37.26
C THR A 44 -4.37 30.72 -37.11
N GLY A 45 -3.48 31.67 -36.80
CA GLY A 45 -3.72 33.10 -37.06
C GLY A 45 -4.89 33.72 -36.29
N LYS A 46 -4.92 33.63 -34.96
CA LYS A 46 -5.82 34.44 -34.11
C LYS A 46 -5.06 35.30 -33.09
N THR A 47 -5.69 36.41 -32.74
CA THR A 47 -5.14 37.73 -32.37
C THR A 47 -4.63 37.92 -30.93
N ARG A 48 -3.72 38.90 -30.79
CA ARG A 48 -3.02 39.42 -29.58
C ARG A 48 -3.92 39.69 -28.36
N GLY A 49 -3.58 39.05 -27.24
CA GLY A 49 -3.91 39.46 -25.86
C GLY A 49 -2.68 39.95 -25.09
N THR A 50 -2.87 40.88 -24.17
CA THR A 50 -1.84 41.63 -23.43
C THR A 50 -0.94 40.73 -22.58
N TYR A 51 0.37 40.86 -22.76
CA TYR A 51 1.40 40.08 -22.07
C TYR A 51 1.37 40.31 -20.55
N ILE A 52 1.17 39.26 -19.75
CA ILE A 52 1.47 39.22 -18.32
C ILE A 52 2.55 38.16 -18.17
N SER A 53 3.73 38.52 -17.65
CA SER A 53 4.81 37.55 -17.48
C SER A 53 4.38 36.40 -16.56
N LEU A 54 4.86 35.20 -16.84
CA LEU A 54 4.58 33.98 -16.07
C LEU A 54 4.83 34.19 -14.57
N GLU A 55 5.89 34.95 -14.24
CA GLU A 55 6.21 35.39 -12.88
C GLU A 55 5.08 36.21 -12.25
N HIS A 56 4.48 37.15 -12.98
CA HIS A 56 3.39 37.97 -12.47
C HIS A 56 2.10 37.16 -12.20
N ALA A 57 1.77 36.20 -13.07
CA ALA A 57 0.60 35.35 -12.92
C ALA A 57 0.75 34.39 -11.72
N VAL A 58 1.92 33.79 -11.56
CA VAL A 58 2.25 32.92 -10.44
C VAL A 58 2.28 33.71 -9.12
N MET A 59 2.89 34.90 -9.12
CA MET A 59 2.95 35.74 -7.92
C MET A 59 1.58 36.27 -7.50
N ARG A 60 0.68 36.63 -8.43
CA ARG A 60 -0.71 36.97 -8.11
C ARG A 60 -1.43 35.80 -7.44
N ARG A 61 -1.30 34.58 -7.99
CA ARG A 61 -1.96 33.39 -7.46
C ARG A 61 -1.47 33.02 -6.05
N ILE A 62 -0.19 33.23 -5.77
CA ILE A 62 0.38 33.07 -4.42
C ILE A 62 -0.18 34.12 -3.45
N ILE A 63 -0.28 35.38 -3.88
CA ILE A 63 -0.82 36.47 -3.06
C ILE A 63 -2.30 36.23 -2.75
N ASP A 64 -3.09 35.80 -3.74
CA ASP A 64 -4.52 35.55 -3.57
C ASP A 64 -4.77 34.33 -2.67
N ASN A 65 -3.97 33.26 -2.79
CA ASN A 65 -4.02 32.12 -1.89
C ASN A 65 -3.65 32.48 -0.44
N ARG A 66 -2.71 33.42 -0.25
CA ARG A 66 -2.37 33.95 1.09
C ARG A 66 -3.49 34.81 1.67
N LYS A 67 -4.17 35.62 0.85
CA LYS A 67 -5.35 36.40 1.28
C LYS A 67 -6.53 35.50 1.65
N ILE A 68 -6.78 34.44 0.90
CA ILE A 68 -7.83 33.45 1.20
C ILE A 68 -7.55 32.73 2.53
N LYS A 69 -6.31 32.29 2.76
CA LYS A 69 -5.91 31.68 4.05
C LYS A 69 -6.02 32.66 5.23
N ALA A 70 -5.71 33.94 5.03
CA ALA A 70 -5.87 34.97 6.06
C ALA A 70 -7.35 35.25 6.38
N LEU A 71 -8.23 35.27 5.36
CA LEU A 71 -9.68 35.42 5.52
C LEU A 71 -10.31 34.21 6.22
N GLN A 72 -9.88 32.99 5.88
CA GLN A 72 -10.32 31.76 6.56
C GLN A 72 -9.88 31.70 8.02
N LYS A 73 -8.70 32.25 8.35
CA LYS A 73 -8.22 32.37 9.73
C LYS A 73 -8.99 33.43 10.53
N LYS A 74 -9.37 34.55 9.92
CA LYS A 74 -10.24 35.57 10.54
C LYS A 74 -11.66 35.04 10.80
N LYS A 75 -12.19 34.19 9.91
CA LYS A 75 -13.52 33.57 10.06
C LYS A 75 -13.61 32.56 11.22
N ARG A 76 -12.48 32.01 11.68
CA ARG A 76 -12.39 31.12 12.85
C ARG A 76 -12.31 31.86 14.21
N LEU A 77 -12.18 33.20 14.21
CA LEU A 77 -11.95 33.99 15.43
C LEU A 77 -13.13 34.91 15.83
N SER A 78 -14.26 34.87 15.12
CA SER A 78 -15.48 35.59 15.52
C SER A 78 -16.61 34.61 15.79
N HIS A 79 -16.91 34.34 17.06
CA HIS A 79 -18.23 33.88 17.50
C HIS A 79 -18.95 35.08 18.12
N ASN A 80 -20.06 35.51 17.51
CA ASN A 80 -21.32 35.90 18.18
C ASN A 80 -22.40 36.35 17.18
N ASN A 81 -23.58 35.73 17.36
CA ASN A 81 -24.99 36.12 17.10
C ASN A 81 -25.58 36.38 15.68
N GLU A 82 -26.49 35.44 15.31
CA GLU A 82 -27.77 35.53 14.52
C GLU A 82 -27.78 35.85 12.99
N PRO A 83 -28.88 35.54 12.23
CA PRO A 83 -29.53 34.24 12.00
C PRO A 83 -29.68 33.90 10.47
N ILE A 84 -30.30 32.75 10.20
CA ILE A 84 -30.47 32.04 8.91
C ILE A 84 -31.43 32.76 7.93
N LEU A 85 -31.02 33.01 6.67
CA LEU A 85 -31.89 32.99 5.48
C LEU A 85 -31.09 32.94 4.15
N GLU A 86 -31.70 32.29 3.14
CA GLU A 86 -31.36 32.24 1.70
C GLU A 86 -30.40 31.15 1.18
N SER A 87 -30.96 29.95 0.93
CA SER A 87 -30.46 29.02 -0.10
C SER A 87 -31.60 28.30 -0.85
N LYS A 88 -32.67 29.03 -1.19
CA LYS A 88 -33.67 28.58 -2.18
C LYS A 88 -33.42 29.34 -3.48
N ASN A 89 -32.52 28.83 -4.31
CA ASN A 89 -32.48 28.99 -5.78
C ASN A 89 -31.09 28.60 -6.31
N LEU A 90 -30.81 27.29 -6.36
CA LEU A 90 -29.84 26.76 -7.34
C LEU A 90 -29.98 25.23 -7.54
N GLN A 91 -31.21 24.70 -7.51
CA GLN A 91 -31.47 23.27 -7.74
C GLN A 91 -32.66 23.03 -8.69
N GLU A 92 -32.83 23.89 -9.71
CA GLU A 92 -33.97 23.77 -10.62
C GLU A 92 -33.62 23.85 -12.12
N ASN A 93 -32.36 23.71 -12.52
CA ASN A 93 -31.97 23.79 -13.94
C ASN A 93 -31.09 22.66 -14.49
N ILE A 94 -31.09 21.48 -13.86
CA ILE A 94 -30.45 20.29 -14.46
C ILE A 94 -31.41 19.11 -14.33
N ASN A 95 -32.48 19.12 -15.13
CA ASN A 95 -33.28 17.95 -15.48
C ASN A 95 -34.25 18.30 -16.62
N LYS A 96 -33.71 18.64 -17.79
CA LYS A 96 -34.40 18.49 -19.07
C LYS A 96 -33.38 17.98 -20.08
N GLU A 97 -33.82 17.03 -20.90
CA GLU A 97 -33.12 16.34 -22.00
C GLU A 97 -32.48 14.97 -21.69
N ILE A 98 -33.32 13.94 -21.53
CA ILE A 98 -33.06 12.62 -22.16
C ILE A 98 -34.40 12.11 -22.76
N PRO A 99 -34.51 11.83 -24.08
CA PRO A 99 -35.75 11.40 -24.73
C PRO A 99 -36.20 9.95 -24.42
N GLU A 100 -37.52 9.76 -24.40
CA GLU A 100 -38.28 8.53 -24.09
C GLU A 100 -38.26 7.43 -25.19
N THR A 101 -37.10 6.89 -25.59
CA THR A 101 -37.05 5.84 -26.62
C THR A 101 -36.26 4.59 -26.28
N ILE A 102 -36.05 4.27 -24.99
CA ILE A 102 -35.51 2.97 -24.57
C ILE A 102 -36.16 2.53 -23.23
N LYS A 103 -37.48 2.29 -23.25
CA LYS A 103 -38.18 1.62 -22.12
C LYS A 103 -39.06 0.43 -22.53
N GLU A 104 -39.06 0.04 -23.80
CA GLU A 104 -39.73 -1.19 -24.26
C GLU A 104 -38.76 -2.00 -25.11
N LYS A 105 -38.13 -3.03 -24.52
CA LYS A 105 -37.63 -4.26 -25.15
C LYS A 105 -36.65 -5.05 -24.25
N VAL A 106 -37.00 -5.39 -23.01
CA VAL A 106 -36.41 -6.57 -22.33
C VAL A 106 -37.40 -7.11 -21.29
N GLN A 107 -38.47 -7.78 -21.72
CA GLN A 107 -39.22 -8.69 -20.84
C GLN A 107 -40.10 -9.66 -21.65
N ALA A 108 -39.57 -10.88 -21.90
CA ALA A 108 -40.21 -12.10 -22.42
C ALA A 108 -39.06 -13.03 -22.86
N GLU A 109 -38.83 -14.29 -22.47
CA GLU A 109 -39.59 -15.38 -21.85
C GLU A 109 -38.60 -16.38 -21.19
N ILE A 110 -38.94 -17.02 -20.06
CA ILE A 110 -38.43 -18.36 -19.70
C ILE A 110 -39.61 -19.20 -19.15
N PRO A 111 -39.88 -20.42 -19.65
CA PRO A 111 -41.05 -21.21 -19.28
C PRO A 111 -40.99 -21.88 -17.90
N LYS A 112 -42.15 -21.90 -17.22
CA LYS A 112 -42.45 -22.72 -16.03
C LYS A 112 -42.54 -24.21 -16.41
N THR A 113 -41.45 -24.98 -16.35
CA THR A 113 -41.50 -26.46 -16.27
C THR A 113 -40.14 -27.09 -15.93
N THR A 114 -39.45 -26.62 -14.90
CA THR A 114 -38.30 -27.37 -14.32
C THR A 114 -38.05 -26.99 -12.86
N LYS A 115 -39.11 -27.00 -12.03
CA LYS A 115 -38.99 -26.71 -10.59
C LYS A 115 -39.47 -27.79 -9.63
N GLU A 116 -39.91 -28.96 -10.12
CA GLU A 116 -40.47 -30.01 -9.22
C GLU A 116 -39.91 -31.43 -9.42
N LYS A 117 -38.72 -31.60 -10.02
CA LYS A 117 -38.07 -32.93 -10.12
C LYS A 117 -36.60 -33.00 -9.68
N ALA A 118 -36.09 -31.99 -8.99
CA ALA A 118 -34.69 -31.96 -8.51
C ALA A 118 -34.55 -31.99 -6.98
N GLN A 119 -35.56 -32.51 -6.27
CA GLN A 119 -35.60 -32.51 -4.81
C GLN A 119 -36.03 -33.88 -4.29
N ALA A 120 -35.22 -34.91 -4.56
CA ALA A 120 -35.40 -36.23 -3.92
C ALA A 120 -34.15 -37.12 -3.80
N GLU A 121 -33.06 -36.92 -4.56
CA GLU A 121 -31.99 -37.95 -4.62
C GLU A 121 -30.57 -37.54 -4.17
N ILE A 122 -30.35 -36.33 -3.65
CA ILE A 122 -29.01 -35.88 -3.21
C ILE A 122 -28.75 -35.83 -1.67
N PRO A 123 -29.38 -36.63 -0.78
CA PRO A 123 -28.87 -36.72 0.61
C PRO A 123 -27.98 -37.92 0.92
N LYS A 124 -27.86 -38.93 0.04
CA LYS A 124 -27.24 -40.22 0.40
C LYS A 124 -25.74 -40.33 0.06
N ALA A 125 -25.24 -39.55 -0.90
CA ALA A 125 -23.85 -39.67 -1.38
C ALA A 125 -22.83 -38.75 -0.69
N ILE A 126 -23.26 -37.81 0.17
CA ILE A 126 -22.37 -36.84 0.82
C ILE A 126 -21.92 -37.31 2.23
N LYS A 127 -22.48 -38.40 2.76
CA LYS A 127 -22.26 -38.80 4.16
C LYS A 127 -21.05 -39.71 4.41
N GLU A 128 -20.24 -40.07 3.42
CA GLU A 128 -19.25 -41.15 3.62
C GLU A 128 -17.77 -40.89 3.37
N LYS A 129 -17.31 -39.69 2.97
CA LYS A 129 -15.85 -39.44 2.89
C LYS A 129 -15.42 -38.02 3.27
N ALA A 130 -15.29 -37.77 4.56
CA ALA A 130 -14.29 -36.83 5.14
C ALA A 130 -14.30 -36.93 6.68
N GLN A 131 -13.55 -37.88 7.24
CA GLN A 131 -13.16 -37.85 8.66
C GLN A 131 -11.68 -37.47 8.72
N ALA A 132 -11.40 -36.21 9.06
CA ALA A 132 -10.14 -35.79 9.65
C ALA A 132 -10.47 -35.28 11.06
N VAL A 133 -9.99 -36.01 12.05
CA VAL A 133 -10.34 -35.84 13.47
C VAL A 133 -9.69 -34.57 14.02
N ILE A 134 -10.51 -33.63 14.49
CA ILE A 134 -10.05 -32.47 15.27
C ILE A 134 -9.60 -33.00 16.65
N PRO A 135 -8.39 -32.66 17.12
CA PRO A 135 -7.89 -33.06 18.43
C PRO A 135 -8.85 -32.68 19.58
N THR A 136 -9.09 -33.62 20.49
CA THR A 136 -10.08 -33.51 21.60
C THR A 136 -9.82 -32.32 22.53
N ASN A 137 -8.57 -31.85 22.64
CA ASN A 137 -8.20 -30.68 23.41
C ASN A 137 -8.72 -29.35 22.82
N ILE A 138 -8.82 -29.24 21.49
CA ILE A 138 -9.37 -28.06 20.81
C ILE A 138 -10.90 -28.03 20.99
N ILE A 139 -11.55 -29.20 20.92
CA ILE A 139 -13.00 -29.31 21.18
C ILE A 139 -13.30 -28.89 22.63
N GLN A 140 -12.51 -29.35 23.61
CA GLN A 140 -12.70 -28.96 25.02
C GLN A 140 -12.47 -27.47 25.28
N GLN A 141 -11.50 -26.83 24.61
CA GLN A 141 -11.27 -25.38 24.72
C GLN A 141 -12.44 -24.57 24.13
N VAL A 142 -12.95 -24.98 22.97
CA VAL A 142 -14.08 -24.31 22.31
C VAL A 142 -15.38 -24.49 23.10
N THR A 143 -15.59 -25.65 23.73
CA THR A 143 -16.76 -25.89 24.60
C THR A 143 -16.71 -25.02 25.86
N LYS A 144 -15.54 -24.88 26.51
CA LYS A 144 -15.37 -23.97 27.65
C LYS A 144 -15.63 -22.51 27.29
N ILE A 145 -15.17 -22.07 26.11
CA ILE A 145 -15.42 -20.71 25.60
C ILE A 145 -16.92 -20.50 25.33
N LYS A 146 -17.61 -21.50 24.75
CA LYS A 146 -19.06 -21.43 24.53
C LYS A 146 -19.87 -21.42 25.82
N GLU A 147 -19.52 -22.25 26.79
CA GLU A 147 -20.22 -22.31 28.09
C GLU A 147 -20.06 -21.00 28.88
N GLY A 148 -18.89 -20.36 28.80
CA GLY A 148 -18.64 -19.03 29.38
C GLY A 148 -19.42 -17.90 28.71
N LEU A 149 -19.70 -18.01 27.40
CA LEU A 149 -20.51 -17.04 26.63
C LEU A 149 -22.02 -17.24 26.81
N THR A 150 -22.49 -18.44 27.16
CA THR A 150 -23.91 -18.73 27.36
C THR A 150 -24.44 -18.34 28.74
N LEU A 151 -23.57 -18.17 29.74
CA LEU A 151 -23.97 -17.82 31.12
C LEU A 151 -24.20 -16.31 31.34
N THR A 152 -23.92 -15.46 30.36
CA THR A 152 -24.07 -13.99 30.48
C THR A 152 -25.29 -13.41 29.76
N ASN A 153 -26.11 -14.23 29.10
CA ASN A 153 -27.23 -13.74 28.28
C ASN A 153 -28.60 -14.22 28.78
N GLU A 154 -29.09 -13.65 29.88
CA GLU A 154 -30.52 -13.60 30.17
C GLU A 154 -31.01 -12.18 30.53
N ILE A 155 -31.77 -11.60 29.57
CA ILE A 155 -32.83 -10.56 29.69
C ILE A 155 -32.32 -9.09 29.75
N LYS A 156 -32.72 -8.11 28.90
CA LYS A 156 -34.02 -7.78 28.25
C LYS A 156 -33.83 -6.92 26.97
N LYS A 157 -34.77 -7.04 26.02
CA LYS A 157 -34.93 -6.22 24.80
C LYS A 157 -35.24 -4.75 25.11
N GLU A 158 -34.62 -3.81 24.39
CA GLU A 158 -35.25 -2.56 23.97
C GLU A 158 -34.61 -1.96 22.71
N ASP A 159 -35.39 -1.11 22.05
CA ASP A 159 -35.44 -0.75 20.63
C ASP A 159 -34.23 0.09 20.11
N SER A 160 -33.84 -0.11 18.85
CA SER A 160 -32.67 0.52 18.24
C SER A 160 -33.03 1.83 17.53
N THR A 161 -32.73 2.97 18.16
CA THR A 161 -32.60 4.28 17.50
C THR A 161 -31.16 4.78 17.65
N ILE A 162 -30.47 4.98 16.52
CA ILE A 162 -29.11 5.53 16.47
C ILE A 162 -29.18 7.02 16.88
N THR A 163 -28.66 7.34 18.06
CA THR A 163 -28.41 8.70 18.52
C THR A 163 -26.91 8.87 18.83
N GLN A 164 -26.38 10.07 18.57
CA GLN A 164 -24.97 10.45 18.75
C GLN A 164 -24.43 10.06 20.15
N PRO A 165 -23.12 9.77 20.30
CA PRO A 165 -22.56 9.44 21.60
C PRO A 165 -22.75 10.63 22.56
N PRO A 166 -23.23 10.40 23.80
CA PRO A 166 -23.49 11.49 24.71
C PRO A 166 -22.19 12.13 25.17
N ILE A 167 -22.14 13.46 25.12
CA ILE A 167 -21.17 14.26 25.88
C ILE A 167 -21.50 14.01 27.36
N LEU A 168 -20.63 13.29 28.08
CA LEU A 168 -20.80 13.10 29.52
C LEU A 168 -20.71 14.46 30.22
N SER A 169 -21.84 14.91 30.75
CA SER A 169 -21.90 15.92 31.82
C SER A 169 -21.66 15.22 33.17
N PRO A 170 -21.21 15.94 34.23
CA PRO A 170 -20.73 15.32 35.46
C PRO A 170 -21.84 14.54 36.16
N ILE A 171 -21.56 13.28 36.51
CA ILE A 171 -22.46 12.41 37.28
C ILE A 171 -22.60 13.00 38.71
N PRO A 172 -23.82 13.16 39.26
CA PRO A 172 -24.00 13.57 40.65
C PRO A 172 -23.56 12.43 41.58
N ALA A 173 -22.88 12.79 42.67
CA ALA A 173 -22.37 11.85 43.65
C ALA A 173 -23.49 11.04 44.32
N GLU A 174 -23.55 9.74 44.02
CA GLU A 174 -24.15 8.74 44.89
C GLU A 174 -23.07 7.75 45.35
N ASN A 175 -23.03 7.53 46.66
CA ASN A 175 -21.99 6.83 47.40
C ASN A 175 -21.99 5.32 47.16
N GLU A 176 -21.55 4.87 45.99
CA GLU A 176 -21.05 3.50 45.84
C GLU A 176 -19.53 3.54 45.96
N LYS A 177 -18.99 2.96 47.05
CA LYS A 177 -17.54 2.75 47.21
C LYS A 177 -17.10 1.73 46.16
N VAL A 178 -16.86 2.17 44.93
CA VAL A 178 -16.12 1.39 43.95
C VAL A 178 -14.74 1.16 44.53
N ALA A 179 -14.36 -0.09 44.76
CA ALA A 179 -13.02 -0.43 45.24
C ALA A 179 -11.99 0.02 44.19
N ARG A 180 -11.29 1.12 44.48
CA ARG A 180 -10.23 1.66 43.62
C ARG A 180 -8.94 0.91 43.95
N TYR A 181 -8.61 -0.11 43.17
CA TYR A 181 -7.34 -0.85 43.28
C TYR A 181 -6.16 -0.09 42.65
N ALA A 182 -6.06 1.22 42.90
CA ALA A 182 -4.96 2.03 42.37
C ALA A 182 -3.71 1.87 43.24
N TYR A 183 -2.57 1.55 42.62
CA TYR A 183 -1.28 1.43 43.29
C TYR A 183 -0.28 2.43 42.72
N LYS A 184 0.53 3.01 43.59
CA LYS A 184 1.63 3.86 43.16
C LYS A 184 2.88 3.63 43.99
N GLU A 185 4.01 3.72 43.32
CA GLU A 185 5.33 3.72 43.94
C GLU A 185 6.26 4.71 43.22
N GLY A 186 7.34 5.09 43.90
CA GLY A 186 8.25 6.12 43.40
C GLY A 186 7.84 7.56 43.73
N LEU A 187 8.62 8.53 43.21
CA LEU A 187 8.59 9.93 43.64
C LEU A 187 7.71 10.78 42.71
N HIS A 188 6.76 11.52 43.30
CA HIS A 188 5.82 12.39 42.59
C HIS A 188 4.94 11.68 41.55
N SER A 189 4.65 10.40 41.75
CA SER A 189 3.75 9.63 40.88
C SER A 189 2.29 9.67 41.35
N THR A 190 1.35 9.52 40.41
CA THR A 190 -0.10 9.42 40.67
C THR A 190 -0.73 8.26 39.91
N ALA A 191 -1.65 7.57 40.57
CA ALA A 191 -2.47 6.51 40.01
C ALA A 191 -3.93 6.81 40.37
N ASP A 192 -4.66 7.42 39.42
CA ASP A 192 -6.00 7.96 39.62
C ASP A 192 -7.10 7.06 39.01
N GLY A 193 -6.73 6.25 38.02
CA GLY A 193 -7.62 5.28 37.38
C GLY A 193 -8.02 4.10 38.30
N ILE A 194 -9.15 3.46 38.02
CA ILE A 194 -9.56 2.23 38.71
C ILE A 194 -8.58 1.10 38.33
N ALA A 195 -8.07 0.36 39.33
CA ALA A 195 -7.14 -0.76 39.09
C ALA A 195 -5.89 -0.36 38.29
N SER A 196 -5.38 0.85 38.52
CA SER A 196 -4.25 1.42 37.80
C SER A 196 -2.95 1.31 38.60
N HIS A 197 -1.80 1.34 37.92
CA HIS A 197 -0.47 1.32 38.55
C HIS A 197 0.41 2.43 37.98
N ALA A 198 1.11 3.15 38.85
CA ALA A 198 2.16 4.08 38.48
C ALA A 198 3.44 3.82 39.27
N GLU A 199 4.58 3.65 38.60
CA GLU A 199 5.89 3.47 39.26
C GLU A 199 6.96 4.41 38.67
N GLY A 200 7.95 4.80 39.48
CA GLY A 200 9.11 5.59 39.03
C GLY A 200 9.12 7.07 39.46
N PHE A 201 9.39 8.01 38.55
CA PHE A 201 9.51 9.44 38.86
C PHE A 201 8.57 10.27 38.01
N LEU A 202 7.69 11.07 38.62
CA LEU A 202 6.70 11.91 37.92
C LEU A 202 5.79 11.12 36.96
N THR A 203 5.47 9.86 37.27
CA THR A 203 4.61 9.02 36.43
C THR A 203 3.13 9.22 36.77
N HIS A 204 2.27 9.28 35.76
CA HIS A 204 0.84 9.59 35.94
C HIS A 204 -0.04 8.58 35.20
N THR A 205 -0.92 7.92 35.94
CA THR A 205 -1.81 6.90 35.40
C THR A 205 -3.27 7.30 35.67
N GLU A 206 -3.99 7.70 34.62
CA GLU A 206 -5.38 8.20 34.72
C GLU A 206 -6.41 7.18 34.20
N GLY A 207 -6.00 6.31 33.28
CA GLY A 207 -6.87 5.28 32.68
C GLY A 207 -7.27 4.18 33.67
N ALA A 208 -8.48 3.64 33.52
CA ALA A 208 -8.83 2.41 34.22
C ALA A 208 -7.99 1.24 33.67
N PHE A 209 -7.47 0.38 34.54
CA PHE A 209 -6.60 -0.76 34.21
C PHE A 209 -5.30 -0.39 33.50
N SER A 210 -4.85 0.87 33.58
CA SER A 210 -3.62 1.30 32.92
C SER A 210 -2.39 1.20 33.82
N HIS A 211 -1.21 1.17 33.20
CA HIS A 211 0.08 1.10 33.86
C HIS A 211 1.04 2.15 33.30
N ALA A 212 1.77 2.86 34.14
CA ALA A 212 2.86 3.73 33.71
C ALA A 212 4.12 3.52 34.58
N GLU A 213 5.26 3.29 33.93
CA GLU A 213 6.56 3.08 34.60
C GLU A 213 7.66 3.98 34.02
N GLY A 214 8.71 4.26 34.79
CA GLY A 214 9.87 5.05 34.36
C GLY A 214 9.87 6.52 34.83
N SER A 215 10.16 7.47 33.93
CA SER A 215 10.31 8.90 34.27
C SER A 215 9.41 9.78 33.41
N LYS A 216 8.50 10.53 34.04
CA LYS A 216 7.54 11.44 33.38
C LYS A 216 6.65 10.73 32.35
N THR A 217 6.34 9.46 32.55
CA THR A 217 5.46 8.68 31.67
C THR A 217 3.99 8.88 32.03
N LYS A 218 3.10 8.70 31.06
CA LYS A 218 1.65 8.94 31.23
C LYS A 218 0.81 7.86 30.55
N ALA A 219 -0.02 7.16 31.32
CA ALA A 219 -0.97 6.19 30.79
C ALA A 219 -2.41 6.66 31.08
N THR A 220 -2.99 7.41 30.14
CA THR A 220 -4.29 8.08 30.31
C THR A 220 -5.44 7.37 29.61
N GLY A 221 -5.15 6.46 28.67
CA GLY A 221 -6.18 5.65 28.00
C GLY A 221 -6.65 4.47 28.87
N HIS A 222 -7.89 4.01 28.67
CA HIS A 222 -8.38 2.77 29.27
C HIS A 222 -7.48 1.60 28.87
N SER A 223 -6.98 0.82 29.83
CA SER A 223 -6.05 -0.30 29.61
C SER A 223 -4.80 0.08 28.81
N SER A 224 -4.32 1.31 28.95
CA SER A 224 -3.08 1.78 28.30
C SER A 224 -1.83 1.42 29.09
N HIS A 225 -0.69 1.34 28.42
CA HIS A 225 0.62 1.12 29.04
C HIS A 225 1.63 2.16 28.56
N SER A 226 2.41 2.77 29.46
CA SER A 226 3.42 3.77 29.11
C SER A 226 4.71 3.53 29.91
N GLU A 227 5.81 3.22 29.22
CA GLU A 227 7.10 2.95 29.86
C GLU A 227 8.24 3.82 29.29
N GLY A 228 9.35 3.97 30.03
CA GLY A 228 10.52 4.74 29.61
C GLY A 228 10.59 6.19 30.12
N SER A 229 10.87 7.16 29.25
CA SER A 229 11.07 8.57 29.61
C SER A 229 10.25 9.53 28.77
N GLU A 230 9.38 10.32 29.40
CA GLU A 230 8.52 11.30 28.73
C GLU A 230 7.60 10.67 27.67
N THR A 231 7.12 9.45 27.91
CA THR A 231 6.19 8.73 27.03
C THR A 231 4.74 9.00 27.40
N THR A 232 3.81 8.85 26.46
CA THR A 232 2.38 9.02 26.71
C THR A 232 1.55 8.02 25.90
N ALA A 233 0.85 7.13 26.59
CA ALA A 233 -0.16 6.24 26.03
C ALA A 233 -1.56 6.76 26.41
N GLY A 234 -2.21 7.46 25.48
CA GLY A 234 -3.49 8.13 25.71
C GLY A 234 -4.69 7.51 25.01
N GLY A 235 -4.48 6.65 24.02
CA GLY A 235 -5.56 5.90 23.38
C GLY A 235 -6.03 4.72 24.25
N PRO A 236 -7.29 4.28 24.17
CA PRO A 236 -7.72 3.01 24.76
C PRO A 236 -6.86 1.87 24.20
N TYR A 237 -6.39 0.97 25.06
CA TYR A 237 -5.52 -0.17 24.72
C TYR A 237 -4.20 0.23 24.04
N SER A 238 -3.75 1.48 24.17
CA SER A 238 -2.51 1.96 23.55
C SER A 238 -1.27 1.60 24.37
N HIS A 239 -0.13 1.51 23.69
CA HIS A 239 1.17 1.28 24.29
C HIS A 239 2.19 2.32 23.81
N ALA A 240 2.95 2.93 24.72
CA ALA A 240 4.04 3.86 24.39
C ALA A 240 5.31 3.55 25.20
N GLU A 241 6.40 3.24 24.51
CA GLU A 241 7.69 2.90 25.14
C GLU A 241 8.87 3.70 24.57
N GLY A 242 9.96 3.83 25.32
CA GLY A 242 11.17 4.55 24.89
C GLY A 242 11.27 6.00 25.39
N LYS A 243 11.55 6.97 24.52
CA LYS A 243 11.78 8.39 24.89
C LYS A 243 10.94 9.36 24.06
N HIS A 244 10.15 10.22 24.69
CA HIS A 244 9.26 11.18 23.99
C HIS A 244 8.28 10.52 23.00
N THR A 245 7.84 9.29 23.26
CA THR A 245 6.90 8.58 22.38
C THR A 245 5.46 8.84 22.78
N ILE A 246 4.56 8.87 21.79
CA ILE A 246 3.15 9.22 21.98
C ILE A 246 2.27 8.24 21.21
N ALA A 247 1.38 7.53 21.90
CA ALA A 247 0.36 6.68 21.32
C ALA A 247 -1.05 7.19 21.69
N PHE A 248 -1.70 7.93 20.78
CA PHE A 248 -3.07 8.46 21.02
C PHE A 248 -4.17 7.72 20.27
N GLY A 249 -3.82 6.90 19.27
CA GLY A 249 -4.82 6.06 18.61
C GLY A 249 -5.32 4.95 19.54
N GLU A 250 -6.60 4.59 19.45
CA GLU A 250 -7.07 3.34 20.06
C GLU A 250 -6.29 2.16 19.48
N ALA A 251 -5.80 1.28 20.35
CA ALA A 251 -4.91 0.16 20.03
C ALA A 251 -3.62 0.57 19.28
N ALA A 252 -3.16 1.82 19.44
CA ALA A 252 -1.93 2.28 18.80
C ALA A 252 -0.67 1.90 19.60
N HIS A 253 0.44 1.70 18.90
CA HIS A 253 1.75 1.43 19.49
C HIS A 253 2.79 2.45 19.04
N ALA A 254 3.53 3.06 19.96
CA ALA A 254 4.64 3.96 19.67
C ALA A 254 5.90 3.56 20.45
N GLU A 255 6.99 3.21 19.76
CA GLU A 255 8.26 2.83 20.38
C GLU A 255 9.46 3.61 19.82
N GLY A 256 10.56 3.68 20.56
CA GLY A 256 11.80 4.36 20.14
C GLY A 256 11.96 5.79 20.67
N THR A 257 12.30 6.76 19.81
CA THR A 257 12.55 8.16 20.22
C THR A 257 11.73 9.14 19.39
N ALA A 258 10.92 9.96 20.05
CA ALA A 258 10.09 10.99 19.41
C ALA A 258 9.13 10.42 18.34
N THR A 259 8.59 9.23 18.56
CA THR A 259 7.65 8.57 17.66
C THR A 259 6.19 8.86 18.05
N ILE A 260 5.30 8.91 17.06
CA ILE A 260 3.90 9.32 17.25
C ILE A 260 2.96 8.36 16.52
N ALA A 261 2.17 7.59 17.26
CA ALA A 261 1.14 6.69 16.75
C ALA A 261 -0.27 7.19 17.12
N ASN A 262 -0.90 7.95 16.23
CA ASN A 262 -2.20 8.58 16.50
C ASN A 262 -3.37 7.98 15.71
N GLY A 263 -3.11 7.10 14.75
CA GLY A 263 -4.16 6.39 14.01
C GLY A 263 -4.71 5.21 14.81
N PHE A 264 -5.98 4.88 14.61
CA PHE A 264 -6.59 3.64 15.12
C PHE A 264 -5.76 2.43 14.67
N SER A 265 -5.36 1.57 15.61
CA SER A 265 -4.52 0.37 15.35
C SER A 265 -3.22 0.67 14.60
N SER A 266 -2.63 1.86 14.78
CA SER A 266 -1.41 2.27 14.06
C SER A 266 -0.13 1.99 14.86
N HIS A 267 1.01 1.83 14.16
CA HIS A 267 2.31 1.56 14.77
C HIS A 267 3.39 2.52 14.25
N ALA A 268 4.07 3.25 15.15
CA ALA A 268 5.27 4.03 14.83
C ALA A 268 6.47 3.56 15.68
N GLU A 269 7.56 3.20 15.02
CA GLU A 269 8.83 2.84 15.67
C GLU A 269 10.03 3.64 15.11
N GLY A 270 11.16 3.62 15.80
CA GLY A 270 12.40 4.27 15.37
C GLY A 270 12.62 5.68 15.93
N ASN A 271 13.03 6.63 15.09
CA ASN A 271 13.40 7.99 15.52
C ASN A 271 12.66 9.08 14.73
N HIS A 272 11.85 9.91 15.39
CA HIS A 272 11.07 10.97 14.71
C HIS A 272 10.13 10.43 13.60
N THR A 273 9.44 9.32 13.84
CA THR A 273 8.43 8.76 12.92
C THR A 273 7.01 9.07 13.38
N SER A 274 6.06 9.20 12.44
CA SER A 274 4.67 9.51 12.75
C SER A 274 3.68 8.77 11.84
N THR A 275 2.61 8.22 12.40
CA THR A 275 1.50 7.62 11.63
C THR A 275 0.53 8.64 11.07
N ALA A 276 0.68 9.94 11.37
CA ALA A 276 -0.16 11.03 10.85
C ALA A 276 -1.69 10.80 10.96
N ASN A 277 -2.12 10.10 12.01
CA ASN A 277 -3.52 9.70 12.25
C ASN A 277 -4.07 8.65 11.27
N PHE A 278 -3.25 8.06 10.41
CA PHE A 278 -3.68 7.03 9.49
C PHE A 278 -3.90 5.70 10.21
N ALA A 279 -5.15 5.21 10.16
CA ALA A 279 -5.53 3.94 10.76
C ALA A 279 -4.72 2.78 10.17
N GLY A 280 -4.28 1.84 11.00
CA GLY A 280 -3.56 0.63 10.58
C GLY A 280 -2.21 0.86 9.89
N SER A 281 -1.72 2.10 9.84
CA SER A 281 -0.43 2.39 9.22
C SER A 281 0.72 1.92 10.11
N HIS A 282 1.80 1.45 9.48
CA HIS A 282 3.03 1.07 10.16
C HIS A 282 4.21 1.83 9.55
N ILE A 283 4.95 2.58 10.38
CA ILE A 283 6.15 3.31 9.97
C ILE A 283 7.33 3.03 10.91
N MET A 284 8.49 2.77 10.32
CA MET A 284 9.76 2.58 11.03
C MET A 284 10.88 3.44 10.43
N GLY A 285 12.05 3.48 11.05
CA GLY A 285 13.24 4.18 10.53
C GLY A 285 13.47 5.54 11.19
N LYS A 286 13.91 6.55 10.42
CA LYS A 286 14.17 7.90 10.97
C LYS A 286 13.55 9.03 10.14
N PHE A 287 13.02 10.04 10.83
CA PHE A 287 12.45 11.26 10.26
C PHE A 287 11.48 10.98 9.10
N GLY A 288 10.29 10.47 9.43
CA GLY A 288 9.30 10.14 8.41
C GLY A 288 7.86 10.21 8.90
N THR A 289 6.95 10.37 7.95
CA THR A 289 5.52 10.53 8.21
C THR A 289 4.76 9.61 7.26
N ALA A 290 3.90 8.74 7.81
CA ALA A 290 3.04 7.87 7.03
C ALA A 290 2.14 8.69 6.10
N GLU A 291 1.83 8.15 4.92
CA GLU A 291 1.11 8.86 3.87
C GLU A 291 -0.31 8.33 3.64
N GLU A 292 -0.66 7.17 4.21
CA GLU A 292 -1.95 6.51 4.01
C GLU A 292 -2.27 5.48 5.10
N ALA A 293 -3.56 5.22 5.30
CA ALA A 293 -4.07 4.13 6.13
C ALA A 293 -3.66 2.75 5.61
N TYR A 294 -3.56 1.80 6.54
CA TYR A 294 -3.29 0.37 6.32
C TYR A 294 -2.05 0.05 5.47
N SER A 295 -1.14 1.02 5.36
CA SER A 295 0.04 0.99 4.51
C SER A 295 1.32 0.89 5.35
N TRP A 296 2.42 0.51 4.70
CA TRP A 296 3.70 0.29 5.37
C TRP A 296 4.79 1.21 4.80
N PHE A 297 5.61 1.76 5.70
CA PHE A 297 6.60 2.80 5.38
C PHE A 297 7.93 2.54 6.08
N ILE A 298 9.04 2.73 5.35
CA ILE A 298 10.38 2.90 5.91
C ILE A 298 10.80 4.35 5.73
N ALA A 299 10.95 5.07 6.83
CA ALA A 299 11.46 6.42 6.89
C ALA A 299 12.99 6.47 6.72
N ASN A 300 13.47 7.43 5.93
CA ASN A 300 14.90 7.67 5.72
C ASN A 300 15.21 9.18 5.60
N GLY A 301 14.51 10.01 6.37
CA GLY A 301 14.84 11.42 6.47
C GLY A 301 16.14 11.66 7.24
N THR A 302 16.71 12.84 7.12
CA THR A 302 18.02 13.14 7.73
C THR A 302 17.93 13.94 9.02
N ASN A 303 16.87 14.74 9.19
CA ASN A 303 16.66 15.61 10.35
C ASN A 303 15.19 16.08 10.46
N ASP A 304 14.89 16.88 11.48
CA ASP A 304 13.55 17.38 11.80
C ASP A 304 12.93 18.33 10.75
N THR A 305 13.73 18.81 9.80
CA THR A 305 13.27 19.61 8.65
C THR A 305 13.28 18.83 7.33
N ASP A 306 13.79 17.59 7.33
CA ASP A 306 13.97 16.74 6.16
C ASP A 306 13.40 15.35 6.41
N TYR A 307 12.06 15.29 6.41
CA TYR A 307 11.31 14.04 6.51
C TYR A 307 11.25 13.37 5.13
N ASN A 308 11.56 12.06 5.05
CA ASN A 308 11.50 11.32 3.79
C ASN A 308 11.12 9.83 4.00
N ILE A 309 10.59 9.21 2.94
CA ILE A 309 10.25 7.79 2.86
C ILE A 309 11.21 7.09 1.90
N GLY A 310 12.02 6.17 2.45
CA GLY A 310 12.97 5.35 1.69
C GLY A 310 12.33 4.14 1.00
N ALA A 311 11.23 3.61 1.53
CA ALA A 311 10.43 2.57 0.88
C ALA A 311 8.99 2.60 1.39
N LYS A 312 8.03 2.18 0.55
CA LYS A 312 6.63 2.07 0.96
C LYS A 312 5.86 1.02 0.18
N TRP A 313 4.90 0.40 0.85
CA TRP A 313 3.83 -0.38 0.23
C TRP A 313 2.49 0.30 0.52
N LEU A 314 1.68 0.51 -0.52
CA LEU A 314 0.43 1.25 -0.42
C LEU A 314 -0.78 0.33 -0.52
N ALA A 315 -1.68 0.42 0.46
CA ALA A 315 -2.85 -0.45 0.55
C ALA A 315 -3.86 -0.18 -0.57
N HIS A 316 -4.11 1.08 -0.94
CA HIS A 316 -5.13 1.40 -1.94
C HIS A 316 -4.90 0.75 -3.31
N ASN A 317 -3.65 0.49 -3.69
CA ASN A 317 -3.31 -0.06 -5.02
C ASN A 317 -2.42 -1.32 -4.98
N GLY A 318 -1.82 -1.64 -3.84
CA GLY A 318 -0.91 -2.76 -3.66
C GLY A 318 0.45 -2.58 -4.33
N GLU A 319 0.87 -1.34 -4.58
CA GLU A 319 2.16 -1.03 -5.20
C GLU A 319 3.27 -0.87 -4.15
N MET A 320 4.48 -1.27 -4.53
CA MET A 320 5.70 -1.15 -3.74
C MET A 320 6.63 -0.13 -4.39
N TYR A 321 7.21 0.74 -3.58
CA TYR A 321 8.13 1.80 -3.98
C TYR A 321 9.41 1.71 -3.15
N ILE A 322 10.55 1.91 -3.79
CA ILE A 322 11.87 1.94 -3.16
C ILE A 322 12.61 3.16 -3.68
N ASP A 323 13.01 4.06 -2.78
CA ASP A 323 13.81 5.24 -3.08
C ASP A 323 15.30 4.86 -3.05
N GLY A 324 15.77 4.37 -4.20
CA GLY A 324 17.15 3.96 -4.42
C GLY A 324 17.39 3.63 -5.88
N ALA A 325 18.63 3.82 -6.35
CA ALA A 325 18.98 3.61 -7.76
C ALA A 325 18.98 2.13 -8.18
N SER A 326 19.00 1.19 -7.22
CA SER A 326 19.17 -0.23 -7.48
C SER A 326 18.41 -1.09 -6.48
N TYR A 327 17.81 -2.17 -6.99
CA TYR A 327 17.32 -3.29 -6.19
C TYR A 327 18.30 -4.46 -6.36
N ASN A 328 19.04 -4.79 -5.29
CA ASN A 328 20.09 -5.79 -5.35
C ASN A 328 19.51 -7.21 -5.17
N ALA A 329 19.18 -7.86 -6.29
CA ALA A 329 18.73 -9.24 -6.33
C ALA A 329 19.89 -10.17 -6.74
N GLY A 330 19.97 -11.37 -6.15
CA GLY A 330 21.01 -12.36 -6.47
C GLY A 330 20.77 -13.16 -7.76
N GLY A 331 19.66 -12.93 -8.45
CA GLY A 331 19.35 -13.61 -9.71
C GLY A 331 20.09 -13.02 -10.91
N THR A 332 19.96 -13.68 -12.06
CA THR A 332 20.83 -13.49 -13.23
C THR A 332 20.15 -12.82 -14.42
N ASP A 333 18.82 -12.78 -14.41
CA ASP A 333 17.98 -12.38 -15.55
C ASP A 333 16.64 -11.79 -15.12
N PHE A 334 16.01 -11.06 -16.04
CA PHE A 334 14.63 -10.62 -15.91
C PHE A 334 13.74 -11.60 -16.65
N ALA A 335 12.81 -12.22 -15.93
CA ALA A 335 11.94 -13.26 -16.49
C ALA A 335 10.46 -12.91 -16.35
N GLN A 336 9.66 -13.61 -17.14
CA GLN A 336 8.21 -13.63 -17.00
C GLN A 336 7.73 -15.09 -17.02
N MET A 337 6.67 -15.39 -16.25
CA MET A 337 6.06 -16.71 -16.30
C MET A 337 5.18 -16.88 -17.53
N PHE A 338 5.33 -18.01 -18.21
CA PHE A 338 4.55 -18.44 -19.38
C PHE A 338 4.04 -19.87 -19.20
N GLU A 339 2.97 -20.21 -19.94
CA GLU A 339 2.35 -21.53 -19.93
C GLU A 339 2.83 -22.39 -21.11
N ALA A 340 3.26 -23.62 -20.83
CA ALA A 340 3.68 -24.59 -21.84
C ALA A 340 2.48 -25.14 -22.63
N ALA A 341 2.65 -25.31 -23.94
CA ALA A 341 1.57 -25.62 -24.86
C ALA A 341 0.88 -26.97 -24.59
N ASP A 342 1.71 -27.97 -24.34
CA ASP A 342 1.38 -29.37 -24.12
C ASP A 342 1.17 -29.70 -22.63
N HIS A 343 1.15 -28.69 -21.76
CA HIS A 343 1.15 -28.82 -20.30
C HIS A 343 2.30 -29.67 -19.75
N SER A 344 3.32 -29.92 -20.57
CA SER A 344 4.49 -30.68 -20.17
C SER A 344 5.54 -29.74 -19.58
N PRO A 345 6.22 -30.16 -18.50
CA PRO A 345 7.26 -29.36 -17.91
C PRO A 345 8.43 -29.19 -18.89
N ILE A 346 8.83 -27.94 -19.12
CA ILE A 346 10.07 -27.62 -19.83
C ILE A 346 11.12 -27.33 -18.76
N ASP A 347 12.19 -28.14 -18.75
CA ASP A 347 13.29 -27.94 -17.81
C ASP A 347 14.10 -26.68 -18.15
N VAL A 348 15.02 -26.28 -17.27
CA VAL A 348 15.83 -25.06 -17.41
C VAL A 348 16.89 -25.18 -18.51
N GLY A 349 17.27 -24.02 -19.07
CA GLY A 349 18.35 -23.88 -20.05
C GLY A 349 18.00 -24.25 -21.49
N TYR A 350 16.71 -24.30 -21.84
CA TYR A 350 16.25 -24.46 -23.23
C TYR A 350 15.90 -23.10 -23.84
N PHE A 351 16.13 -22.94 -25.14
CA PHE A 351 15.55 -21.85 -25.92
C PHE A 351 14.05 -22.04 -26.06
N ILE A 352 13.31 -20.95 -25.84
CA ILE A 352 11.85 -20.94 -25.82
C ILE A 352 11.32 -20.04 -26.93
N THR A 353 10.22 -20.46 -27.56
CA THR A 353 9.44 -19.64 -28.49
C THR A 353 7.94 -19.86 -28.28
N PHE A 354 7.13 -19.07 -28.95
CA PHE A 354 5.67 -19.24 -28.94
C PHE A 354 5.25 -20.43 -29.81
N SER A 355 4.40 -21.30 -29.25
CA SER A 355 3.69 -22.30 -30.04
C SER A 355 2.45 -21.72 -30.73
N ASN A 356 1.80 -20.76 -30.07
CA ASN A 356 0.63 -20.02 -30.51
C ASN A 356 0.59 -18.67 -29.78
N GLU A 357 -0.52 -17.94 -29.86
CA GLU A 357 -0.65 -16.59 -29.29
C GLU A 357 -0.42 -16.49 -27.77
N GLU A 358 -0.59 -17.56 -27.00
CA GLU A 358 -0.55 -17.53 -25.53
C GLU A 358 0.42 -18.53 -24.89
N LYS A 359 0.79 -19.59 -25.62
CA LYS A 359 1.53 -20.73 -25.09
C LYS A 359 2.91 -20.86 -25.69
N ILE A 360 3.83 -21.44 -24.91
CA ILE A 360 5.24 -21.59 -25.26
C ILE A 360 5.65 -23.05 -25.50
N ARG A 361 6.73 -23.23 -26.25
CA ARG A 361 7.41 -24.50 -26.49
C ARG A 361 8.92 -24.31 -26.59
N LYS A 362 9.68 -25.41 -26.62
CA LYS A 362 11.09 -25.37 -27.03
C LYS A 362 11.19 -24.85 -28.47
N ALA A 363 12.15 -23.96 -28.70
CA ALA A 363 12.49 -23.49 -30.04
C ALA A 363 13.17 -24.59 -30.85
N THR A 364 13.11 -24.48 -32.16
CA THR A 364 13.75 -25.35 -33.14
C THR A 364 14.67 -24.54 -34.04
N SER A 365 15.45 -25.18 -34.91
CA SER A 365 16.32 -24.48 -35.85
C SER A 365 15.57 -23.61 -36.87
N ASN A 366 14.28 -23.92 -37.09
CA ASN A 366 13.41 -23.19 -38.01
C ASN A 366 12.78 -21.92 -37.40
N ASP A 367 12.88 -21.75 -36.08
CA ASP A 367 12.27 -20.61 -35.40
C ASP A 367 13.12 -19.35 -35.56
N THR A 368 12.55 -18.36 -36.24
CA THR A 368 13.21 -17.06 -36.45
C THR A 368 13.12 -16.18 -35.21
N PHE A 369 12.03 -16.29 -34.46
CA PHE A 369 11.79 -15.57 -33.21
C PHE A 369 12.04 -16.50 -32.01
N ILE A 370 12.86 -16.02 -31.09
CA ILE A 370 13.18 -16.68 -29.83
C ILE A 370 12.73 -15.76 -28.71
N LEU A 371 11.84 -16.25 -27.85
CA LEU A 371 11.27 -15.49 -26.74
C LEU A 371 12.29 -15.29 -25.62
N GLY A 372 13.04 -16.34 -25.28
CA GLY A 372 13.89 -16.35 -24.10
C GLY A 372 14.49 -17.72 -23.82
N ILE A 373 15.05 -17.86 -22.62
CA ILE A 373 15.57 -19.12 -22.08
C ILE A 373 14.71 -19.56 -20.91
N SER A 374 14.39 -20.85 -20.77
CA SER A 374 13.79 -21.36 -19.53
C SER A 374 14.73 -21.11 -18.34
N SER A 375 14.36 -20.19 -17.46
CA SER A 375 15.25 -19.62 -16.45
C SER A 375 15.23 -20.41 -15.14
N ALA A 376 16.38 -20.53 -14.50
CA ALA A 376 16.51 -21.17 -13.19
C ALA A 376 16.51 -20.15 -12.03
N THR A 377 17.11 -18.98 -12.25
CA THR A 377 17.47 -18.02 -11.19
C THR A 377 17.16 -16.57 -11.58
N PRO A 378 15.91 -16.24 -11.94
CA PRO A 378 15.54 -14.88 -12.31
C PRO A 378 15.66 -13.92 -11.11
N ALA A 379 16.24 -12.75 -11.34
CA ALA A 379 16.32 -11.64 -10.39
C ALA A 379 14.95 -11.01 -10.15
N LEU A 380 14.13 -10.93 -11.20
CA LEU A 380 12.77 -10.43 -11.17
C LEU A 380 11.88 -11.35 -12.01
N ILE A 381 10.69 -11.68 -11.48
CA ILE A 381 9.70 -12.51 -12.19
C ILE A 381 8.41 -11.71 -12.37
N GLY A 382 8.12 -11.35 -13.61
CA GLY A 382 6.83 -10.81 -14.03
C GLY A 382 5.77 -11.91 -14.17
N ASN A 383 4.49 -11.51 -14.11
CA ASN A 383 3.36 -12.40 -14.34
C ASN A 383 3.36 -13.67 -13.45
N SER A 384 3.88 -13.59 -12.21
CA SER A 384 4.02 -14.79 -11.36
C SER A 384 2.72 -15.32 -10.79
N GLY A 385 1.72 -14.44 -10.59
CA GLY A 385 0.51 -14.81 -9.85
C GLY A 385 0.81 -15.31 -8.44
N ALA A 386 1.88 -14.84 -7.79
CA ALA A 386 2.34 -15.45 -6.53
C ALA A 386 1.34 -15.35 -5.36
N LEU A 387 0.49 -14.31 -5.33
CA LEU A 387 -0.34 -14.00 -4.15
C LEU A 387 -1.83 -14.35 -4.33
N SER A 388 -2.34 -14.29 -5.56
CA SER A 388 -3.75 -14.56 -5.82
C SER A 388 -4.00 -14.87 -7.28
N TRP A 389 -5.17 -15.45 -7.54
CA TRP A 389 -5.65 -15.67 -8.90
C TRP A 389 -5.58 -14.38 -9.73
N GLN A 390 -5.03 -14.50 -10.94
CA GLN A 390 -4.68 -13.36 -11.80
C GLN A 390 -5.87 -12.44 -12.13
N LYS A 391 -7.09 -13.00 -12.14
CA LYS A 391 -8.34 -12.31 -12.43
C LYS A 391 -9.18 -12.06 -11.17
N ARG A 392 -8.57 -12.13 -9.97
CA ARG A 392 -9.26 -11.85 -8.69
C ARG A 392 -9.91 -10.46 -8.69
N TYR A 393 -9.21 -9.49 -9.27
CA TYR A 393 -9.68 -8.12 -9.37
C TYR A 393 -10.10 -7.79 -10.80
N LYS A 394 -11.09 -6.90 -10.92
CA LYS A 394 -11.54 -6.36 -12.19
C LYS A 394 -10.47 -5.43 -12.76
N THR A 395 -10.18 -5.57 -14.04
CA THR A 395 -9.25 -4.72 -14.77
C THR A 395 -9.95 -4.03 -15.94
N ASP A 396 -9.41 -2.91 -16.41
CA ASP A 396 -9.82 -2.32 -17.68
C ASP A 396 -9.25 -3.08 -18.88
N ARG A 397 -9.51 -2.58 -20.10
CA ARG A 397 -9.05 -3.20 -21.36
C ARG A 397 -7.52 -3.25 -21.53
N PHE A 398 -6.76 -2.54 -20.70
CA PHE A 398 -5.30 -2.51 -20.71
C PHE A 398 -4.70 -3.23 -19.50
N GLY A 399 -5.53 -3.91 -18.68
CA GLY A 399 -5.08 -4.66 -17.51
C GLY A 399 -4.89 -3.83 -16.24
N LYS A 400 -5.24 -2.53 -16.24
CA LYS A 400 -5.16 -1.71 -15.03
C LYS A 400 -6.30 -2.09 -14.09
N ARG A 401 -5.96 -2.39 -12.83
CA ARG A 401 -6.95 -2.69 -11.78
C ARG A 401 -7.92 -1.52 -11.60
N GLN A 402 -9.20 -1.85 -11.43
CA GLN A 402 -10.24 -0.89 -11.11
C GLN A 402 -10.48 -0.85 -9.59
N TYR A 403 -10.82 0.33 -9.09
CA TYR A 403 -11.00 0.57 -7.67
C TYR A 403 -12.35 1.25 -7.43
N THR A 404 -12.90 1.05 -6.24
CA THR A 404 -14.07 1.77 -5.74
C THR A 404 -13.71 2.50 -4.46
N ARG A 405 -14.42 3.60 -4.20
CA ARG A 405 -14.36 4.30 -2.92
C ARG A 405 -15.53 3.81 -2.05
N THR A 406 -15.24 3.43 -0.82
CA THR A 406 -16.25 3.04 0.17
C THR A 406 -16.93 4.30 0.75
N ASP A 407 -18.02 4.11 1.50
CA ASP A 407 -18.67 5.19 2.24
C ASP A 407 -17.73 5.83 3.29
N THR A 408 -16.73 5.08 3.77
CA THR A 408 -15.65 5.54 4.65
C THR A 408 -14.52 6.27 3.91
N GLN A 409 -14.69 6.55 2.61
CA GLN A 409 -13.69 7.14 1.70
C GLN A 409 -12.43 6.29 1.45
N GLU A 410 -12.40 5.04 1.90
CA GLU A 410 -11.31 4.12 1.61
C GLU A 410 -11.34 3.66 0.15
N ILE A 411 -10.17 3.48 -0.45
CA ILE A 411 -10.04 2.99 -1.82
C ILE A 411 -9.77 1.49 -1.76
N GLN A 412 -10.61 0.70 -2.40
CA GLN A 412 -10.51 -0.76 -2.41
C GLN A 412 -10.58 -1.30 -3.85
N PRO A 413 -9.83 -2.38 -4.18
CA PRO A 413 -9.88 -2.96 -5.50
C PRO A 413 -11.22 -3.66 -5.75
N LEU A 414 -11.79 -3.45 -6.94
CA LEU A 414 -13.04 -4.11 -7.35
C LEU A 414 -12.79 -5.59 -7.60
N LEU A 415 -13.53 -6.45 -6.92
CA LEU A 415 -13.50 -7.89 -7.15
C LEU A 415 -14.13 -8.23 -8.51
N ASN A 416 -13.57 -9.24 -9.17
CA ASN A 416 -14.16 -9.82 -10.37
C ASN A 416 -15.29 -10.78 -9.96
N THR A 417 -16.46 -10.68 -10.61
CA THR A 417 -17.61 -11.56 -10.37
C THR A 417 -17.35 -13.03 -10.73
N GLU A 418 -16.35 -13.29 -11.57
CA GLU A 418 -15.90 -14.65 -11.90
C GLU A 418 -15.01 -15.27 -10.81
N TRP A 419 -14.49 -14.46 -9.88
CA TRP A 419 -13.64 -14.96 -8.81
C TRP A 419 -14.47 -15.62 -7.71
N ASN A 420 -14.15 -16.88 -7.41
CA ASN A 420 -14.78 -17.64 -6.35
C ASN A 420 -13.82 -17.82 -5.16
N PRO A 421 -14.11 -17.26 -3.97
CA PRO A 421 -13.27 -17.41 -2.78
C PRO A 421 -13.17 -18.85 -2.26
N ALA A 422 -14.11 -19.73 -2.59
CA ALA A 422 -14.09 -21.12 -2.17
C ALA A 422 -13.09 -21.98 -2.97
N CYS A 423 -12.64 -21.51 -4.14
CA CYS A 423 -11.66 -22.21 -4.94
C CYS A 423 -10.26 -22.03 -4.36
N LYS A 424 -9.58 -23.13 -4.01
CA LYS A 424 -8.18 -23.09 -3.60
C LYS A 424 -7.32 -22.63 -4.78
N TYR A 425 -6.62 -21.52 -4.60
CA TYR A 425 -5.69 -21.00 -5.59
C TYR A 425 -4.34 -21.72 -5.49
N LEU A 426 -3.83 -22.19 -6.63
CA LEU A 426 -2.44 -22.64 -6.79
C LEU A 426 -1.70 -21.59 -7.62
N SER A 427 -0.57 -21.12 -7.10
CA SER A 427 0.26 -20.13 -7.79
C SER A 427 0.79 -20.72 -9.10
N ARG A 428 1.21 -19.89 -10.07
CA ARG A 428 1.85 -20.42 -11.29
C ARG A 428 3.13 -21.20 -10.95
N ARG A 429 3.85 -20.81 -9.91
CA ARG A 429 5.09 -21.49 -9.50
C ARG A 429 4.84 -22.93 -9.04
N ASP A 430 3.65 -23.21 -8.50
CA ASP A 430 3.27 -24.54 -8.01
C ASP A 430 2.59 -25.40 -9.08
N ARG A 431 2.59 -24.95 -10.34
CA ARG A 431 1.93 -25.59 -11.48
C ARG A 431 2.96 -25.96 -12.54
N THR A 432 3.05 -27.24 -12.89
CA THR A 432 4.10 -27.79 -13.74
C THR A 432 4.06 -27.28 -15.17
N GLU A 433 2.89 -26.82 -15.63
CA GLU A 433 2.73 -26.23 -16.94
C GLU A 433 3.24 -24.78 -17.03
N TRP A 434 3.66 -24.17 -15.91
CA TRP A 434 4.18 -22.80 -15.88
C TRP A 434 5.67 -22.77 -15.53
N LEU A 435 6.43 -21.98 -16.29
CA LEU A 435 7.85 -21.76 -16.02
C LEU A 435 8.26 -20.30 -16.26
N PRO A 436 9.30 -19.82 -15.56
CA PRO A 436 9.90 -18.53 -15.87
C PRO A 436 10.73 -18.64 -17.15
N VAL A 437 10.51 -17.71 -18.06
CA VAL A 437 11.34 -17.52 -19.26
C VAL A 437 12.12 -16.23 -19.07
N GLY A 438 13.45 -16.34 -19.01
CA GLY A 438 14.36 -15.22 -18.94
C GLY A 438 14.43 -14.52 -20.30
N LEU A 439 14.05 -13.24 -20.29
CA LEU A 439 13.89 -12.40 -21.46
C LEU A 439 15.14 -11.54 -21.73
N ILE A 440 15.95 -11.31 -20.69
CA ILE A 440 17.20 -10.58 -20.79
C ILE A 440 18.08 -10.92 -19.59
N GLY A 441 19.38 -11.12 -19.82
CA GLY A 441 20.34 -11.40 -18.74
C GLY A 441 21.38 -12.45 -19.11
N GLN A 442 22.23 -12.76 -18.16
CA GLN A 442 23.22 -13.83 -18.31
C GLN A 442 22.57 -15.13 -17.91
N MET A 443 22.49 -16.10 -18.80
CA MET A 443 21.75 -17.34 -18.54
C MET A 443 22.55 -18.56 -18.96
N LEU A 444 22.48 -19.59 -18.12
CA LEU A 444 23.02 -20.90 -18.45
C LEU A 444 22.07 -21.59 -19.43
N VAL A 445 22.64 -22.11 -20.51
CA VAL A 445 21.94 -22.74 -21.60
C VAL A 445 22.58 -24.10 -21.88
N ARG A 446 21.74 -25.10 -22.14
CA ARG A 446 22.16 -26.42 -22.59
C ARG A 446 22.74 -26.30 -23.99
N ASP A 447 23.83 -26.99 -24.28
CA ASP A 447 24.43 -26.99 -25.62
C ASP A 447 24.83 -28.39 -26.09
N ASP A 448 24.93 -28.55 -27.41
CA ASP A 448 25.32 -29.80 -28.06
C ASP A 448 26.84 -30.07 -28.04
N GLY A 449 27.62 -29.21 -27.38
CA GLY A 449 29.08 -29.29 -27.28
C GLY A 449 29.82 -28.54 -28.40
N THR A 450 29.11 -28.04 -29.41
CA THR A 450 29.74 -27.36 -30.57
C THR A 450 30.00 -25.87 -30.32
N CYS A 451 29.35 -25.27 -29.31
CA CYS A 451 29.42 -23.84 -29.06
C CYS A 451 30.83 -23.40 -28.61
N GLU A 452 31.33 -22.31 -29.19
CA GLU A 452 32.64 -21.76 -28.89
C GLU A 452 32.53 -20.49 -28.02
N THR A 453 33.46 -20.34 -27.06
CA THR A 453 33.52 -19.14 -26.20
C THR A 453 33.88 -17.91 -27.03
N HIS A 454 33.18 -16.79 -26.82
CA HIS A 454 33.20 -15.59 -27.66
C HIS A 454 32.72 -15.81 -29.11
N GLY A 455 32.03 -16.91 -29.39
CA GLY A 455 31.28 -17.14 -30.62
C GLY A 455 29.80 -16.83 -30.48
N TYR A 456 29.01 -17.32 -31.43
CA TYR A 456 27.55 -17.23 -31.43
C TYR A 456 26.91 -18.62 -31.45
N CYS A 457 25.69 -18.69 -30.93
CA CYS A 457 24.86 -19.88 -30.97
C CYS A 457 23.42 -19.57 -31.37
N ARG A 458 22.72 -20.59 -31.86
CA ARG A 458 21.26 -20.61 -32.08
C ARG A 458 20.68 -21.93 -31.58
N PRO A 459 19.36 -22.02 -31.35
CA PRO A 459 18.75 -23.31 -31.05
C PRO A 459 18.89 -24.28 -32.23
N ASN A 460 19.19 -25.53 -31.92
CA ASN A 460 18.94 -26.67 -32.81
C ASN A 460 17.49 -27.17 -32.66
N ASP A 461 17.15 -28.30 -33.28
CA ASP A 461 15.80 -28.86 -33.25
C ASP A 461 15.37 -29.42 -31.88
N ASP A 462 16.31 -29.61 -30.95
CA ASP A 462 16.04 -30.01 -29.57
C ASP A 462 15.86 -28.80 -28.62
N GLY A 463 16.00 -27.57 -29.14
CA GLY A 463 15.92 -26.32 -28.38
C GLY A 463 17.13 -26.06 -27.49
N ILE A 464 18.27 -26.71 -27.77
CA ILE A 464 19.55 -26.44 -27.11
C ILE A 464 20.48 -25.67 -28.04
N ALA A 465 21.50 -25.03 -27.49
CA ALA A 465 22.45 -24.23 -28.26
C ALA A 465 23.30 -25.12 -29.18
N THR A 466 23.43 -24.69 -30.43
CA THR A 466 24.40 -25.20 -31.40
C THR A 466 25.19 -24.02 -31.98
N LYS A 467 26.43 -24.28 -32.43
CA LYS A 467 27.31 -23.27 -33.02
C LYS A 467 26.62 -22.60 -34.21
N ALA A 468 26.71 -21.28 -34.27
CA ALA A 468 26.19 -20.49 -35.38
C ALA A 468 27.14 -19.34 -35.72
N GLU A 469 27.03 -18.81 -36.94
CA GLU A 469 27.78 -17.61 -37.35
C GLU A 469 27.19 -16.32 -36.76
N SER A 470 25.93 -16.35 -36.34
CA SER A 470 25.21 -15.24 -35.71
C SER A 470 24.15 -15.77 -34.75
N GLY A 471 23.70 -14.94 -33.80
CA GLY A 471 22.68 -15.30 -32.82
C GLY A 471 23.05 -14.80 -31.43
N PHE A 472 22.98 -15.68 -30.45
CA PHE A 472 23.23 -15.34 -29.04
C PHE A 472 24.71 -15.49 -28.71
N PHE A 473 25.26 -14.44 -28.09
CA PHE A 473 26.68 -14.40 -27.76
C PHE A 473 27.02 -15.34 -26.60
N VAL A 474 28.02 -16.19 -26.80
CA VAL A 474 28.50 -17.17 -25.82
C VAL A 474 29.58 -16.51 -24.96
N ILE A 475 29.29 -16.24 -23.69
CA ILE A 475 30.25 -15.64 -22.76
C ILE A 475 31.34 -16.64 -22.39
N LYS A 476 30.96 -17.84 -21.96
CA LYS A 476 31.89 -18.90 -21.55
C LYS A 476 31.24 -20.27 -21.55
N ARG A 477 32.05 -21.31 -21.65
CA ARG A 477 31.65 -22.68 -21.33
C ARG A 477 31.71 -22.92 -19.82
N THR A 478 30.68 -23.54 -19.25
CA THR A 478 30.60 -23.88 -17.83
C THR A 478 30.58 -25.39 -17.57
N GLY A 479 30.34 -26.19 -18.61
CA GLY A 479 30.43 -27.65 -18.57
C GLY A 479 30.49 -28.26 -19.97
N GLU A 480 30.49 -29.58 -20.06
CA GLU A 480 30.54 -30.33 -21.33
C GLU A 480 29.35 -29.99 -22.24
N HIS A 481 28.16 -29.88 -21.67
CA HIS A 481 26.90 -29.56 -22.36
C HIS A 481 26.20 -28.31 -21.78
N GLN A 482 27.00 -27.36 -21.31
CA GLN A 482 26.49 -26.12 -20.75
C GLN A 482 27.38 -24.92 -21.06
N ILE A 483 26.74 -23.86 -21.53
CA ILE A 483 27.34 -22.56 -21.78
C ILE A 483 26.60 -21.46 -21.02
N LEU A 484 27.29 -20.36 -20.77
CA LEU A 484 26.69 -19.10 -20.33
C LEU A 484 26.56 -18.18 -21.53
N ILE A 485 25.34 -17.73 -21.83
CA ILE A 485 25.08 -16.73 -22.86
C ILE A 485 24.66 -15.41 -22.25
N LEU A 486 24.73 -14.35 -23.06
CA LEU A 486 24.00 -13.12 -22.80
C LEU A 486 22.80 -13.05 -23.73
N PHE A 487 21.60 -13.20 -23.17
CA PHE A 487 20.35 -13.04 -23.91
C PHE A 487 19.91 -11.58 -23.86
N ARG A 488 19.55 -11.01 -25.02
CA ARG A 488 19.21 -9.60 -25.19
C ARG A 488 18.09 -9.40 -26.19
#